data_AF-A0A2I0PTI6-F1
#
_entry.id   AF-A0A2I0PTI6-F1
#
_cell.length_a   1.000
_cell.length_b   1.000
_cell.length_c   1.000
_cell.angle_alpha   90.00
_cell.angle_beta   90.00
_cell.angle_gamma   90.00
#
_symmetry.space_group_name_H-M   'P 1'
#
loop_
_entity.id
_entity.type
_entity.pdbx_description
1 polymer ?
#
loop_
_entity_poly.entity_id
_entity_poly.type
_entity_poly.pdbx_seq_one_letter_code
_entity_poly.pdbx_strand_id
1 'polypeptide(L)'
;MKHSVLVILALLIAGVMVAGCTQSPAAPAATPVPTSVATPVVTATDAKPSFTMGDHYLQESYSFQSENDVIVKQFRVDNPAWGIEFDVLPLNDNTIYCWFEMKVTNMDTGHTETYGYGRNNGFDLKNQIPMYTTGPYKLEMKGNRVKVDVTAAKRNP
;
A
#
# COMPACT_ATOMS: atom_id res chain seq x y z
N MET A 1 17.55 -51.53 -28.83
CA MET A 1 18.07 -52.16 -27.58
C MET A 1 17.97 -51.11 -26.49
N LYS A 2 16.88 -51.12 -25.72
CA LYS A 2 16.72 -51.81 -24.44
C LYS A 2 17.24 -50.96 -23.27
N HIS A 3 16.25 -50.33 -22.62
CA HIS A 3 16.17 -49.87 -21.24
C HIS A 3 17.32 -50.35 -20.35
N SER A 4 18.18 -49.45 -19.87
CA SER A 4 19.12 -49.77 -18.78
C SER A 4 19.88 -48.55 -18.24
N VAL A 5 19.29 -47.36 -18.08
CA VAL A 5 19.96 -46.27 -17.32
C VAL A 5 18.94 -45.35 -16.62
N LEU A 6 17.96 -45.94 -15.92
CA LEU A 6 16.96 -45.18 -15.17
C LEU A 6 16.79 -45.72 -13.73
N VAL A 7 17.86 -46.29 -13.15
CA VAL A 7 17.78 -47.08 -11.90
C VAL A 7 18.79 -46.66 -10.81
N ILE A 8 19.67 -45.66 -11.00
CA ILE A 8 20.75 -45.36 -10.02
C ILE A 8 20.64 -43.96 -9.39
N LEU A 9 19.43 -43.48 -9.10
CA LEU A 9 19.28 -42.24 -8.31
C LEU A 9 18.00 -42.20 -7.46
N ALA A 10 17.59 -43.34 -6.89
CA ALA A 10 16.37 -43.43 -6.09
C ALA A 10 16.52 -44.37 -4.87
N LEU A 11 17.71 -44.43 -4.27
CA LEU A 11 17.96 -45.25 -3.08
C LEU A 11 19.01 -44.56 -2.21
N LEU A 12 18.55 -43.85 -1.18
CA LEU A 12 19.16 -43.67 0.14
C LEU A 12 18.45 -42.51 0.85
N ILE A 13 17.41 -42.82 1.65
CA ILE A 13 17.19 -42.34 3.02
C ILE A 13 16.12 -43.27 3.60
N ALA A 14 16.60 -44.29 4.28
CA ALA A 14 15.81 -45.15 5.16
C ALA A 14 15.81 -44.51 6.55
N GLY A 15 14.63 -44.14 7.03
CA GLY A 15 14.39 -43.73 8.42
C GLY A 15 13.27 -44.58 8.98
N VAL A 16 13.65 -45.50 9.86
CA VAL A 16 12.91 -46.67 10.35
C VAL A 16 11.69 -46.27 11.21
N MET A 17 10.51 -46.81 10.87
CA MET A 17 9.37 -46.90 11.78
C MET A 17 9.56 -48.09 12.73
N VAL A 18 9.50 -47.86 14.04
CA VAL A 18 9.31 -48.93 15.03
C VAL A 18 7.91 -48.75 15.63
N ALA A 19 7.04 -49.70 15.32
CA ALA A 19 5.79 -49.91 16.01
C ALA A 19 6.04 -50.75 17.29
N GLY A 20 5.30 -50.46 18.35
CA GLY A 20 5.28 -51.27 19.57
C GLY A 20 4.24 -50.73 20.55
N CYS A 21 3.04 -51.31 20.53
CA CYS A 21 1.99 -51.12 21.54
C CYS A 21 2.11 -52.22 22.61
N THR A 22 2.07 -51.88 23.90
CA THR A 22 1.55 -52.73 24.99
C THR A 22 1.04 -51.86 26.16
N GLN A 23 0.04 -52.36 26.88
CA GLN A 23 -0.89 -51.65 27.77
C GLN A 23 -0.46 -51.51 29.25
N SER A 24 -1.03 -50.47 29.91
CA SER A 24 -1.52 -50.38 31.31
C SER A 24 -0.49 -50.15 32.46
N PRO A 25 -0.88 -49.66 33.67
CA PRO A 25 -1.97 -48.75 34.10
C PRO A 25 -1.52 -47.61 35.07
N ALA A 26 -2.49 -46.74 35.40
CA ALA A 26 -2.66 -45.92 36.62
C ALA A 26 -1.86 -44.62 36.83
N ALA A 27 -2.65 -43.56 37.09
CA ALA A 27 -2.27 -42.17 37.25
C ALA A 27 -1.62 -41.85 38.61
N PRO A 28 -0.71 -40.85 38.64
CA PRO A 28 -0.51 -39.98 39.79
C PRO A 28 -1.36 -38.71 39.64
N ALA A 29 -2.01 -38.30 40.74
CA ALA A 29 -2.82 -37.08 40.79
C ALA A 29 -1.99 -35.82 40.49
N ALA A 30 -2.48 -34.96 39.60
CA ALA A 30 -1.88 -33.66 39.32
C ALA A 30 -2.25 -32.66 40.44
N THR A 31 -1.24 -32.14 41.13
CA THR A 31 -1.34 -30.94 41.97
C THR A 31 -1.58 -29.73 41.05
N PRO A 32 -2.54 -28.83 41.32
CA PRO A 32 -2.73 -27.65 40.48
C PRO A 32 -1.53 -26.71 40.61
N VAL A 33 -0.79 -26.54 39.51
CA VAL A 33 0.19 -25.46 39.34
C VAL A 33 -0.58 -24.16 39.09
N PRO A 34 -0.32 -23.07 39.83
CA PRO A 34 -0.99 -21.80 39.57
C PRO A 34 -0.58 -21.28 38.19
N THR A 35 -1.58 -21.11 37.31
CA THR A 35 -1.43 -20.42 36.04
C THR A 35 -1.10 -18.96 36.30
N SER A 36 0.17 -18.60 36.10
CA SER A 36 0.57 -17.21 35.90
C SER A 36 -0.12 -16.69 34.65
N VAL A 37 -1.00 -15.70 34.82
CA VAL A 37 -1.66 -14.99 33.72
C VAL A 37 -0.59 -14.27 32.92
N ALA A 38 -0.39 -14.69 31.68
CA ALA A 38 0.48 -13.98 30.75
C ALA A 38 -0.07 -12.57 30.53
N THR A 39 0.71 -11.56 30.93
CA THR A 39 0.46 -10.17 30.57
C THR A 39 0.46 -10.06 29.05
N PRO A 40 -0.59 -9.53 28.41
CA PRO A 40 -0.56 -9.33 26.96
C PRO A 40 0.52 -8.28 26.64
N VAL A 41 1.47 -8.67 25.79
CA VAL A 41 2.34 -7.72 25.09
C VAL A 41 1.42 -6.90 24.21
N VAL A 42 1.20 -5.64 24.59
CA VAL A 42 0.55 -4.66 23.74
C VAL A 42 1.54 -4.35 22.63
N THR A 43 1.43 -5.06 21.51
CA THR A 43 2.00 -4.60 20.25
C THR A 43 1.35 -3.26 19.96
N ALA A 44 2.08 -2.17 20.19
CA ALA A 44 1.67 -0.85 19.75
C ALA A 44 1.49 -0.95 18.23
N THR A 45 0.24 -1.04 17.80
CA THR A 45 -0.12 -0.88 16.40
C THR A 45 0.23 0.58 16.12
N ASP A 46 1.26 0.81 15.31
CA ASP A 46 1.52 2.11 14.69
C ASP A 46 0.17 2.59 14.15
N ALA A 47 -0.44 3.55 14.85
CA ALA A 47 -1.70 4.11 14.43
C ALA A 47 -1.39 4.86 13.15
N LYS A 48 -1.56 4.18 12.01
CA LYS A 48 -1.53 4.82 10.70
C LYS A 48 -2.45 6.04 10.81
N PRO A 49 -1.99 7.22 10.40
CA PRO A 49 -2.82 8.41 10.44
C PRO A 49 -4.12 8.10 9.67
N SER A 50 -5.25 8.16 10.36
CA SER A 50 -6.55 8.02 9.72
C SER A 50 -6.80 9.26 8.87
N PHE A 51 -6.77 9.12 7.55
CA PHE A 51 -7.00 10.22 6.62
C PHE A 51 -8.51 10.51 6.57
N THR A 52 -8.91 11.67 7.08
CA THR A 52 -10.20 12.29 6.73
C THR A 52 -9.89 13.74 6.35
N MET A 53 -10.38 14.23 5.21
CA MET A 53 -10.09 15.60 4.74
C MET A 53 -11.09 16.63 5.31
N GLY A 54 -10.62 17.84 5.62
CA GLY A 54 -11.38 19.01 6.11
C GLY A 54 -10.94 20.32 5.39
N ASP A 55 -11.44 21.51 5.76
CA ASP A 55 -11.31 22.81 5.04
C ASP A 55 -10.26 22.85 3.89
N HIS A 56 -10.79 22.90 2.66
CA HIS A 56 -10.10 22.50 1.44
C HIS A 56 -9.54 23.73 0.71
N TYR A 57 -8.32 23.64 0.19
CA TYR A 57 -7.80 24.61 -0.79
C TYR A 57 -8.28 24.28 -2.20
N LEU A 58 -8.21 23.01 -2.55
CA LEU A 58 -8.60 22.49 -3.86
C LEU A 58 -9.57 21.35 -3.66
N GLN A 59 -10.67 21.38 -4.41
CA GLN A 59 -11.58 20.26 -4.57
C GLN A 59 -12.18 20.37 -5.97
N GLU A 60 -11.46 19.84 -6.96
CA GLU A 60 -11.80 19.98 -8.37
C GLU A 60 -11.72 18.64 -9.08
N SER A 61 -12.56 18.49 -10.11
CA SER A 61 -12.52 17.37 -11.04
C SER A 61 -11.87 17.79 -12.35
N TYR A 62 -10.90 17.01 -12.82
CA TYR A 62 -10.23 17.22 -14.10
C TYR A 62 -10.49 16.06 -15.05
N SER A 63 -10.55 16.34 -16.34
CA SER A 63 -10.61 15.32 -17.37
C SER A 63 -9.44 15.50 -18.33
N PHE A 64 -8.64 14.45 -18.47
CA PHE A 64 -7.51 14.39 -19.39
C PHE A 64 -7.90 13.45 -20.53
N GLN A 65 -8.08 14.00 -21.72
CA GLN A 65 -8.46 13.26 -22.91
C GLN A 65 -7.23 12.84 -23.72
N SER A 66 -6.13 13.60 -23.60
CA SER A 66 -4.88 13.35 -24.30
C SER A 66 -3.65 13.59 -23.40
N GLU A 67 -2.54 12.93 -23.73
CA GLU A 67 -1.25 13.09 -23.01
C GLU A 67 -0.66 14.51 -23.06
N ASN A 68 -1.20 15.37 -23.91
CA ASN A 68 -0.79 16.77 -24.02
C ASN A 68 -1.53 17.68 -23.02
N ASP A 69 -2.54 17.15 -22.34
CA ASP A 69 -3.32 17.89 -21.35
C ASP A 69 -2.47 18.04 -20.08
N VAL A 70 -2.06 19.27 -19.78
CA VAL A 70 -1.25 19.61 -18.60
C VAL A 70 -1.96 20.67 -17.78
N ILE A 71 -2.15 20.41 -16.49
CA ILE A 71 -2.76 21.35 -15.55
C ILE A 71 -1.76 21.64 -14.44
N VAL A 72 -1.58 22.92 -14.11
CA VAL A 72 -0.70 23.35 -13.03
C VAL A 72 -1.51 24.11 -11.98
N LYS A 73 -1.35 23.73 -10.70
CA LYS A 73 -1.92 24.42 -9.54
C LYS A 73 -0.81 24.72 -8.54
N GLN A 74 -0.98 25.77 -7.75
CA GLN A 74 -0.05 26.13 -6.68
C GLN A 74 -0.83 26.50 -5.43
N PHE A 75 -0.37 26.04 -4.28
CA PHE A 75 -1.03 26.31 -3.00
C PHE A 75 -0.01 26.40 -1.88
N ARG A 76 -0.43 26.91 -0.72
CA ARG A 76 0.44 27.02 0.44
C ARG A 76 0.00 26.06 1.53
N VAL A 77 0.94 25.30 2.05
CA VAL A 77 0.78 24.43 3.21
C VAL A 77 1.26 25.20 4.43
N ASP A 78 0.32 25.59 5.29
CA ASP A 78 0.64 26.41 6.48
C ASP A 78 1.01 25.57 7.71
N ASN A 79 0.61 24.29 7.73
CA ASN A 79 1.03 23.34 8.76
C ASN A 79 1.18 21.91 8.18
N PRO A 80 1.92 21.01 8.84
CA PRO A 80 2.10 19.64 8.33
C PRO A 80 0.84 18.77 8.34
N ALA A 81 -0.30 19.26 8.84
CA ALA A 81 -1.53 18.49 8.81
C ALA A 81 -2.15 18.43 7.42
N TRP A 82 -1.61 19.10 6.39
CA TRP A 82 -2.17 19.04 5.04
C TRP A 82 -1.91 17.71 4.32
N GLY A 83 -2.74 17.41 3.34
CA GLY A 83 -2.57 16.30 2.43
C GLY A 83 -3.26 16.55 1.10
N ILE A 84 -2.90 15.74 0.11
CA ILE A 84 -3.58 15.67 -1.18
C ILE A 84 -4.18 14.28 -1.31
N GLU A 85 -5.42 14.21 -1.75
CA GLU A 85 -6.08 12.99 -2.18
C GLU A 85 -6.43 13.12 -3.65
N PHE A 86 -6.27 12.04 -4.40
CA PHE A 86 -6.86 11.96 -5.72
C PHE A 86 -7.49 10.60 -5.99
N ASP A 87 -8.62 10.64 -6.69
CA ASP A 87 -9.39 9.48 -7.15
C ASP A 87 -9.42 9.48 -8.69
N VAL A 88 -9.06 8.36 -9.30
CA VAL A 88 -8.95 8.19 -10.76
C VAL A 88 -10.11 7.35 -11.28
N LEU A 89 -10.75 7.85 -12.32
CA LEU A 89 -11.72 7.13 -13.13
C LEU A 89 -11.17 6.96 -14.55
N PRO A 90 -10.75 5.74 -14.94
CA PRO A 90 -10.41 5.42 -16.32
C PRO A 90 -11.62 5.63 -17.24
N LEU A 91 -11.41 6.26 -18.40
CA LEU A 91 -12.45 6.57 -19.40
C LEU A 91 -12.35 5.66 -20.63
N ASN A 92 -11.59 4.56 -20.54
CA ASN A 92 -11.47 3.55 -21.59
C ASN A 92 -11.52 2.14 -20.99
N ASP A 93 -12.16 1.21 -21.70
CA ASP A 93 -12.27 -0.19 -21.27
C ASP A 93 -10.90 -0.87 -21.17
N ASN A 94 -9.96 -0.48 -22.04
CA ASN A 94 -8.59 -0.95 -21.95
C ASN A 94 -7.76 0.02 -21.11
N THR A 95 -7.63 -0.33 -19.83
CA THR A 95 -6.96 0.47 -18.79
C THR A 95 -5.47 0.70 -19.09
N ILE A 96 -4.82 -0.09 -19.96
CA ILE A 96 -3.42 0.14 -20.35
C ILE A 96 -3.22 1.48 -21.06
N TYR A 97 -4.27 2.01 -21.71
CA TYR A 97 -4.24 3.32 -22.36
C TYR A 97 -4.65 4.46 -21.42
N CYS A 98 -5.10 4.15 -20.21
CA CYS A 98 -5.50 5.13 -19.21
C CYS A 98 -4.34 5.36 -18.25
N TRP A 99 -3.94 6.61 -18.05
CA TRP A 99 -2.93 6.93 -17.06
C TRP A 99 -3.10 8.34 -16.52
N PHE A 100 -2.62 8.56 -15.31
CA PHE A 100 -2.54 9.85 -14.63
C PHE A 100 -1.19 9.99 -13.95
N GLU A 101 -0.62 11.18 -13.99
CA GLU A 101 0.60 11.53 -13.28
C GLU A 101 0.43 12.90 -12.62
N MET A 102 0.76 12.99 -11.34
CA MET A 102 0.83 14.22 -10.57
C MET A 102 2.21 14.35 -9.96
N LYS A 103 2.90 15.41 -10.38
CA LYS A 103 4.18 15.82 -9.84
C LYS A 103 3.94 16.89 -8.78
N VAL A 104 4.36 16.59 -7.55
CA VAL A 104 4.24 17.47 -6.39
C VAL A 104 5.62 18.01 -6.05
N THR A 105 5.78 19.34 -6.11
CA THR A 105 7.05 20.01 -5.82
C THR A 105 6.89 20.97 -4.65
N ASN A 106 7.67 20.79 -3.58
CA ASN A 106 7.86 21.83 -2.58
C ASN A 106 8.77 22.91 -3.19
N MET A 107 8.26 24.12 -3.34
CA MET A 107 8.96 25.20 -4.07
C MET A 107 10.07 25.85 -3.25
N ASP A 108 10.06 25.71 -1.92
CA ASP A 108 11.13 26.24 -1.06
C ASP A 108 12.38 25.33 -1.12
N THR A 109 12.18 24.01 -1.15
CA THR A 109 13.28 23.03 -1.16
C THR A 109 13.64 22.51 -2.55
N GLY A 110 12.74 22.67 -3.53
CA GLY A 110 12.84 22.04 -4.85
C GLY A 110 12.57 20.53 -4.84
N HIS A 111 12.31 19.93 -3.67
CA HIS A 111 12.02 18.49 -3.57
C HIS A 111 10.76 18.17 -4.34
N THR A 112 10.81 17.06 -5.07
CA THR A 112 9.80 16.69 -6.05
C THR A 112 9.51 15.21 -5.97
N GLU A 113 8.23 14.88 -5.87
CA GLU A 113 7.74 13.51 -5.86
C GLU A 113 6.66 13.34 -6.94
N THR A 114 6.62 12.17 -7.54
CA THR A 114 5.66 11.84 -8.60
C THR A 114 4.76 10.71 -8.11
N TYR A 115 3.46 10.92 -8.29
CA TYR A 115 2.40 9.96 -7.96
C TYR A 115 1.50 9.78 -9.17
N GLY A 116 0.72 8.71 -9.22
CA GLY A 116 -0.19 8.53 -10.34
C GLY A 116 -0.87 7.18 -10.41
N TYR A 117 -1.46 6.93 -11.57
CA TYR A 117 -2.17 5.70 -11.93
C TYR A 117 -1.71 5.25 -13.32
N GLY A 118 -1.41 3.97 -13.47
CA GLY A 118 -1.03 3.36 -14.75
C GLY A 118 0.30 3.85 -15.31
N ARG A 119 0.61 3.45 -16.55
CA ARG A 119 1.89 3.70 -17.25
C ARG A 119 3.10 3.19 -16.45
N ASN A 120 3.74 4.07 -15.68
CA ASN A 120 4.91 3.78 -14.85
C ASN A 120 4.57 3.68 -13.35
N ASN A 121 3.30 3.92 -12.98
CA ASN A 121 2.79 3.86 -11.62
C ASN A 121 1.97 2.59 -11.39
N GLY A 122 1.57 2.36 -10.13
CA GLY A 122 0.58 1.33 -9.79
C GLY A 122 -0.80 1.61 -10.41
N PHE A 123 -1.70 0.65 -10.28
CA PHE A 123 -3.09 0.78 -10.76
C PHE A 123 -4.08 1.12 -9.64
N ASP A 124 -3.58 1.67 -8.53
CA ASP A 124 -4.41 2.14 -7.42
C ASP A 124 -5.24 3.34 -7.86
N LEU A 125 -6.56 3.20 -7.80
CA LEU A 125 -7.49 4.24 -8.22
C LEU A 125 -7.54 5.41 -7.23
N LYS A 126 -7.12 5.21 -5.98
CA LYS A 126 -7.14 6.21 -4.92
C LYS A 126 -5.76 6.31 -4.29
N ASN A 127 -5.27 7.54 -4.14
CA ASN A 127 -3.99 7.81 -3.51
C ASN A 127 -4.12 8.98 -2.53
N GLN A 128 -3.34 8.91 -1.46
CA GLN A 128 -3.26 9.92 -0.41
C GLN A 128 -1.80 10.29 -0.17
N ILE A 129 -1.50 11.57 -0.26
CA ILE A 129 -0.16 12.12 -0.19
C ILE A 129 -0.09 13.10 0.99
N PRO A 130 0.58 12.74 2.09
CA PRO A 130 0.75 13.64 3.22
C PRO A 130 1.78 14.74 2.92
N MET A 131 1.51 15.98 3.34
CA MET A 131 2.43 17.11 3.22
C MET A 131 3.13 17.36 4.55
N TYR A 132 4.33 16.80 4.74
CA TYR A 132 5.05 16.89 6.02
C TYR A 132 5.81 18.19 6.25
N THR A 133 6.04 18.98 5.20
CA THR A 133 6.73 20.27 5.29
C THR A 133 5.78 21.40 4.94
N THR A 134 5.95 22.54 5.60
CA THR A 134 5.21 23.76 5.27
C THR A 134 5.87 24.46 4.10
N GLY A 135 5.13 25.35 3.44
CA GLY A 135 5.64 26.13 2.32
C GLY A 135 4.72 26.13 1.10
N PRO A 136 5.14 26.79 0.01
CA PRO A 136 4.44 26.75 -1.27
C PRO A 136 4.70 25.42 -1.99
N TYR A 137 3.64 24.85 -2.53
CA TYR A 137 3.64 23.63 -3.31
C TYR A 137 3.11 23.89 -4.71
N LYS A 138 3.73 23.24 -5.70
CA LYS A 138 3.25 23.18 -7.08
C LYS A 138 2.80 21.77 -7.42
N LEU A 139 1.61 21.66 -8.00
CA LEU A 139 1.07 20.44 -8.59
C LEU A 139 1.11 20.59 -10.10
N GLU A 140 1.81 19.70 -10.78
CA GLU A 140 1.76 19.55 -12.24
C GLU A 140 1.11 18.20 -12.55
N MET A 141 -0.06 18.24 -13.17
CA MET A 141 -0.91 17.10 -13.44
C MET A 141 -1.02 16.86 -14.94
N LYS A 142 -0.87 15.60 -15.34
CA LYS A 142 -1.01 15.13 -16.73
C LYS A 142 -1.76 13.82 -16.74
N GLY A 143 -2.39 13.48 -17.85
CA GLY A 143 -3.06 12.19 -17.97
C GLY A 143 -3.48 11.89 -19.38
N ASN A 144 -4.09 10.74 -19.56
CA ASN A 144 -4.67 10.32 -20.82
C ASN A 144 -5.88 9.44 -20.55
N ARG A 145 -7.03 9.79 -21.13
CA ARG A 145 -8.31 9.06 -21.02
C ARG A 145 -8.69 8.76 -19.57
N VAL A 146 -8.56 9.75 -18.71
CA VAL A 146 -8.91 9.65 -17.28
C VAL A 146 -9.70 10.87 -16.84
N LYS A 147 -10.61 10.68 -15.90
CA LYS A 147 -11.11 11.75 -15.04
C LYS A 147 -10.46 11.59 -13.66
N VAL A 148 -10.05 12.68 -13.05
CA VAL A 148 -9.39 12.66 -11.74
C VAL A 148 -10.02 13.71 -10.84
N ASP A 149 -10.52 13.27 -9.70
CA ASP A 149 -11.01 14.15 -8.65
C ASP A 149 -9.85 14.39 -7.69
N VAL A 150 -9.43 15.64 -7.51
CA VAL A 150 -8.28 16.02 -6.68
C VAL A 150 -8.72 16.92 -5.55
N THR A 151 -8.36 16.54 -4.34
CA THR A 151 -8.63 17.31 -3.12
C THR A 151 -7.31 17.63 -2.42
N ALA A 152 -7.02 18.91 -2.20
CA ALA A 152 -5.93 19.36 -1.33
C ALA A 152 -6.54 20.05 -0.12
N ALA A 153 -6.31 19.49 1.06
CA ALA A 153 -7.05 19.81 2.26
C ALA A 153 -6.23 19.57 3.53
N LYS A 154 -6.70 20.14 4.65
CA LYS A 154 -6.20 19.77 5.97
C LYS A 154 -6.68 18.35 6.29
N ARG A 155 -5.77 17.49 6.77
CA ARG A 155 -6.10 16.19 7.37
C ARG A 155 -6.71 16.46 8.74
N ASN A 156 -7.88 15.90 8.98
CA ASN A 156 -8.47 15.89 10.30
C ASN A 156 -7.62 14.99 11.22
N PRO A 157 -7.35 15.44 12.46
CA PRO A 157 -6.67 14.64 13.47
C PRO A 157 -7.51 13.45 13.93
#